data_AF-A0A3N5G595-F1
#
_entry.id   AF-A0A3N5G595-F1
#
_cell.length_a   1.000
_cell.length_b   1.000
_cell.length_c   1.000
_cell.angle_alpha   90.00
_cell.angle_beta   90.00
_cell.angle_gamma   90.00
#
_symmetry.space_group_name_H-M   'P 1'
#
loop_
_entity.id
_entity.type
_entity.pdbx_description
1 polymer ?
#
loop_
_entity_poly.entity_id
_entity_poly.type
_entity_poly.pdbx_seq_one_letter_code
_entity_poly.pdbx_strand_id
1 'polypeptide(L)'
;MEADARQRREGETIEADLCVIGAGPAGLAIAYEFCGSDTRVVVLESGGRDFVRAAQALNEAEVVGSPYGDLLQTRQRQVGGTANAWNSEVDGAAAAKFVPLDPIDFSERPGLPLSGWPLTREELDPFYRRAQRLCGLGPFDYAPEAWRSDGREPLRLDGPLLTTGVYQFGTDEAFLRRLPEALASAPNATLITRATVLELVADAAGERVLGARVARPDGAVFEVRAERFVLAGGAIENARLLLVSTGAGPQGLGNRRDQVGRCFMEHPRDYALRLVPAGSDWFERIGFYDQHRAVGGTTILGRLALREEA
;
A
#
# COMPACT_ATOMS: atom_id res chain seq x y z
N MET A 1 -13.76 13.93 10.64
CA MET A 1 -13.79 13.71 12.11
C MET A 1 -12.97 12.48 12.49
N GLU A 2 -12.33 12.45 13.66
CA GLU A 2 -11.72 11.23 14.23
C GLU A 2 -12.49 10.77 15.47
N ALA A 3 -12.75 9.47 15.56
CA ALA A 3 -13.46 8.83 16.67
C ALA A 3 -12.70 7.58 17.16
N ASP A 4 -12.99 7.16 18.39
CA ASP A 4 -12.44 5.95 18.99
C ASP A 4 -13.55 4.93 19.21
N ALA A 5 -13.34 3.68 18.76
CA ALA A 5 -14.31 2.61 18.90
C ALA A 5 -14.74 2.36 20.36
N ARG A 6 -13.88 2.63 21.35
CA ARG A 6 -14.22 2.47 22.78
C ARG A 6 -15.38 3.35 23.23
N GLN A 7 -15.68 4.42 22.48
CA GLN A 7 -16.80 5.32 22.75
C GLN A 7 -18.12 4.85 22.09
N ARG A 8 -18.07 3.82 21.24
CA ARG A 8 -19.25 3.25 20.58
C ARG A 8 -20.01 2.32 21.51
N ARG A 9 -21.34 2.37 21.45
CA ARG A 9 -22.18 1.50 22.26
C ARG A 9 -22.22 0.10 21.66
N GLU A 10 -22.29 -0.91 22.51
CA GLU A 10 -22.55 -2.26 22.06
C GLU A 10 -23.90 -2.32 21.31
N GLY A 11 -23.92 -2.98 20.16
CA GLY A 11 -25.08 -3.04 19.27
C GLY A 11 -25.41 -1.74 18.51
N GLU A 12 -24.59 -0.69 18.63
CA GLU A 12 -24.76 0.53 17.82
C GLU A 12 -24.64 0.20 16.33
N THR A 13 -25.45 0.85 15.50
CA THR A 13 -25.30 0.83 14.04
C THR A 13 -24.91 2.22 13.57
N ILE A 14 -23.83 2.29 12.79
CA ILE A 14 -23.39 3.50 12.10
C ILE A 14 -23.75 3.36 10.63
N GLU A 15 -24.43 4.37 10.08
CA GLU A 15 -24.79 4.43 8.67
C GLU A 15 -23.78 5.30 7.91
N ALA A 16 -23.34 4.82 6.75
CA ALA A 16 -22.46 5.53 5.82
C ALA A 16 -22.87 5.24 4.38
N ASP A 17 -22.32 5.98 3.43
CA ASP A 17 -22.51 5.66 2.01
C ASP A 17 -21.34 4.78 1.53
N LEU A 18 -20.13 5.04 2.06
CA LEU A 18 -18.92 4.28 1.81
C LEU A 18 -18.24 3.88 3.14
N CYS A 19 -17.92 2.60 3.30
CA CYS A 19 -17.06 2.09 4.37
C CYS A 19 -15.71 1.60 3.81
N VAL A 20 -14.62 2.20 4.27
CA VAL A 20 -13.24 1.80 3.93
C VAL A 20 -12.64 1.06 5.12
N ILE A 21 -12.15 -0.17 4.91
CA ILE A 21 -11.60 -1.02 5.97
C ILE A 21 -10.08 -1.01 5.88
N GLY A 22 -9.42 -0.34 6.82
CA GLY A 22 -7.97 -0.15 6.89
C GLY A 22 -7.58 1.30 6.60
N ALA A 23 -6.85 1.93 7.53
CA ALA A 23 -6.32 3.29 7.37
C ALA A 23 -4.83 3.30 6.99
N GLY A 24 -4.42 2.36 6.13
CA GLY A 24 -3.11 2.37 5.46
C GLY A 24 -3.10 3.26 4.20
N PRO A 25 -2.01 3.24 3.42
CA PRO A 25 -1.86 4.12 2.25
C PRO A 25 -3.00 4.04 1.24
N ALA A 26 -3.45 2.83 0.90
CA ALA A 26 -4.55 2.61 -0.03
C ALA A 26 -5.89 3.15 0.50
N GLY A 27 -6.24 2.83 1.75
CA GLY A 27 -7.51 3.22 2.34
C GLY A 27 -7.61 4.72 2.59
N LEU A 28 -6.52 5.33 3.08
CA LEU A 28 -6.43 6.78 3.26
C LEU A 28 -6.52 7.52 1.92
N ALA A 29 -5.82 7.03 0.88
CA ALA A 29 -5.89 7.63 -0.45
C ALA A 29 -7.31 7.59 -1.02
N ILE A 30 -8.00 6.45 -0.93
CA ILE A 30 -9.38 6.32 -1.41
C ILE A 30 -10.32 7.24 -0.63
N ALA A 31 -10.27 7.21 0.71
CA ALA A 31 -11.15 8.03 1.54
C ALA A 31 -10.91 9.54 1.32
N TYR A 32 -9.65 9.94 1.10
CA TYR A 32 -9.29 11.33 0.83
C TYR A 32 -9.95 11.88 -0.43
N GLU A 33 -10.16 11.06 -1.46
CA GLU A 33 -10.82 11.51 -2.70
C GLU A 33 -12.29 11.86 -2.53
N PHE A 34 -12.92 11.42 -1.44
CA PHE A 34 -14.30 11.77 -1.10
C PHE A 34 -14.41 12.94 -0.12
N CYS A 35 -13.30 13.45 0.43
CA CYS A 35 -13.33 14.62 1.29
C CYS A 35 -13.99 15.82 0.59
N GLY A 36 -15.01 16.41 1.20
CA GLY A 36 -15.73 17.55 0.63
C GLY A 36 -16.75 17.20 -0.46
N SER A 37 -16.97 15.90 -0.71
CA SER A 37 -18.10 15.42 -1.52
C SER A 37 -19.35 15.20 -0.65
N ASP A 38 -20.48 14.89 -1.30
CA ASP A 38 -21.73 14.52 -0.61
C ASP A 38 -21.73 13.07 -0.08
N THR A 39 -20.69 12.28 -0.37
CA THR A 39 -20.58 10.89 0.10
C THR A 39 -20.14 10.86 1.55
N ARG A 40 -20.93 10.25 2.44
CA ARG A 40 -20.53 10.01 3.84
C ARG A 40 -19.60 8.80 3.92
N VAL A 41 -18.38 9.04 4.36
CA VAL A 41 -17.33 8.03 4.43
C VAL A 41 -17.02 7.66 5.87
N VAL A 42 -16.98 6.36 6.16
CA VAL A 42 -16.43 5.80 7.40
C VAL A 42 -15.18 5.01 7.07
N VAL A 43 -14.06 5.33 7.72
CA VAL A 43 -12.81 4.57 7.66
C VAL A 43 -12.63 3.83 8.97
N LEU A 44 -12.42 2.53 8.92
CA LEU A 44 -12.21 1.68 10.10
C LEU A 44 -10.75 1.26 10.20
N GLU A 45 -10.10 1.55 11.33
CA GLU A 45 -8.74 1.11 11.61
C GLU A 45 -8.69 0.24 12.86
N SER A 46 -8.11 -0.95 12.74
CA SER A 46 -7.98 -1.92 13.83
C SER A 46 -7.12 -1.38 14.98
N GLY A 47 -6.09 -0.60 14.66
CA GLY A 47 -5.20 0.06 15.62
C GLY A 47 -5.59 1.49 16.00
N GLY A 48 -4.72 2.12 16.80
CA GLY A 48 -4.76 3.56 17.08
C GLY A 48 -3.80 4.34 16.18
N ARG A 49 -3.46 5.57 16.57
CA ARG A 49 -2.35 6.32 15.97
C ARG A 49 -1.00 5.78 16.42
N ASP A 50 -0.89 5.42 17.70
CA ASP A 50 0.33 4.94 18.30
C ASP A 50 0.51 3.42 18.14
N PHE A 51 1.77 3.00 18.21
CA PHE A 51 2.12 1.60 18.28
C PHE A 51 1.65 0.97 19.60
N VAL A 52 0.69 0.04 19.49
CA VAL A 52 0.17 -0.73 20.62
C VAL A 52 0.42 -2.22 20.38
N ARG A 53 1.19 -2.86 21.26
CA ARG A 53 1.54 -4.30 21.17
C ARG A 53 0.30 -5.19 21.08
N ALA A 54 -0.71 -4.94 21.91
CA ALA A 54 -1.95 -5.74 21.91
C ALA A 54 -2.70 -5.68 20.56
N ALA A 55 -2.66 -4.53 19.87
CA ALA A 55 -3.21 -4.44 18.52
C ALA A 55 -2.33 -5.23 17.54
N GLN A 56 -1.00 -5.10 17.62
CA GLN A 56 -0.10 -5.83 16.72
C GLN A 56 -0.14 -7.34 16.90
N ALA A 57 -0.44 -7.85 18.10
CA ALA A 57 -0.60 -9.29 18.34
C ALA A 57 -1.69 -9.94 17.45
N LEU A 58 -2.65 -9.16 16.93
CA LEU A 58 -3.65 -9.63 15.96
C LEU A 58 -3.05 -9.96 14.58
N ASN A 59 -1.77 -9.63 14.35
CA ASN A 59 -0.95 -10.04 13.20
C ASN A 59 -0.12 -11.31 13.49
N GLU A 60 -0.25 -11.94 14.66
CA GLU A 60 0.44 -13.22 14.89
C GLU A 60 -0.10 -14.30 13.93
N ALA A 61 0.83 -15.05 13.33
CA ALA A 61 0.55 -16.16 12.44
C ALA A 61 1.80 -17.03 12.28
N GLU A 62 1.60 -18.26 11.83
CA GLU A 62 2.67 -19.19 11.50
C GLU A 62 3.10 -19.01 10.04
N VAL A 63 4.41 -18.99 9.80
CA VAL A 63 4.98 -19.04 8.44
C VAL A 63 5.35 -20.49 8.14
N VAL A 64 4.70 -21.09 7.15
CA VAL A 64 4.96 -22.45 6.69
C VAL A 64 5.54 -22.41 5.28
N GLY A 65 6.57 -23.23 5.01
CA GLY A 65 7.23 -23.30 3.71
C GLY A 65 8.48 -22.43 3.63
N SER A 66 8.59 -21.61 2.58
CA SER A 66 9.75 -20.72 2.40
C SER A 66 9.80 -19.67 3.52
N PRO A 67 11.01 -19.34 4.03
CA PRO A 67 11.16 -18.27 5.01
C PRO A 67 10.55 -16.97 4.50
N TYR A 68 9.72 -16.35 5.34
CA TYR A 68 9.10 -15.05 5.08
C TYR A 68 9.55 -14.05 6.15
N GLY A 69 9.45 -12.75 5.85
CA GLY A 69 9.75 -11.69 6.82
C GLY A 69 8.88 -11.80 8.06
N ASP A 70 9.33 -11.17 9.16
CA ASP A 70 8.54 -11.13 10.39
C ASP A 70 7.17 -10.48 10.12
N LEU A 71 6.11 -11.26 10.33
CA LEU A 71 4.72 -10.87 10.08
C LEU A 71 4.25 -9.71 10.97
N LEU A 72 4.94 -9.46 12.08
CA LEU A 72 4.73 -8.30 12.96
C LEU A 72 5.46 -7.04 12.49
N GLN A 73 6.49 -7.18 11.65
CA GLN A 73 7.23 -6.05 11.08
C GLN A 73 6.63 -5.61 9.74
N THR A 74 6.20 -6.57 8.92
CA THR A 74 5.68 -6.34 7.56
C THR A 74 4.22 -5.86 7.52
N ARG A 75 3.54 -5.85 8.67
CA ARG A 75 2.16 -5.40 8.84
C ARG A 75 2.03 -4.51 10.06
N GLN A 76 1.32 -3.40 9.92
CA GLN A 76 1.12 -2.44 11.00
C GLN A 76 -0.36 -2.13 11.15
N ARG A 77 -0.92 -2.44 12.33
CA ARG A 77 -2.28 -2.04 12.72
C ARG A 77 -2.20 -0.71 13.43
N GLN A 78 -2.23 0.36 12.66
CA GLN A 78 -2.14 1.75 13.08
C GLN A 78 -2.62 2.65 11.95
N VAL A 79 -3.04 3.87 12.26
CA VAL A 79 -3.27 4.90 11.24
C VAL A 79 -1.98 5.13 10.45
N GLY A 80 -2.06 5.15 9.12
CA GLY A 80 -0.91 5.15 8.22
C GLY A 80 -0.46 3.75 7.78
N GLY A 81 -0.89 2.70 8.48
CA GLY A 81 -0.57 1.31 8.14
C GLY A 81 0.94 1.07 8.02
N THR A 82 1.35 0.36 6.97
CA THR A 82 2.76 0.01 6.72
C THR A 82 3.66 1.20 6.41
N ALA A 83 3.11 2.41 6.19
CA ALA A 83 3.94 3.62 6.08
C ALA A 83 4.73 3.92 7.37
N ASN A 84 4.23 3.48 8.53
CA ASN A 84 4.95 3.57 9.81
C ASN A 84 6.22 2.68 9.87
N ALA A 85 6.40 1.76 8.91
CA ALA A 85 7.49 0.81 8.87
C ALA A 85 8.29 0.89 7.55
N TRP A 86 8.15 1.98 6.81
CA TRP A 86 8.98 2.23 5.64
C TRP A 86 10.45 2.37 6.03
N ASN A 87 11.33 1.81 5.19
CA ASN A 87 12.71 1.51 5.55
C ASN A 87 13.76 2.33 4.78
N SER A 88 13.32 3.33 4.01
CA SER A 88 14.21 4.36 3.48
C SER A 88 14.07 5.63 4.33
N GLU A 89 14.99 6.56 4.19
CA GLU A 89 14.98 7.82 4.93
C GLU A 89 15.24 8.97 3.97
N VAL A 90 14.49 10.07 4.09
CA VAL A 90 14.75 11.33 3.38
C VAL A 90 14.71 12.45 4.40
N ASP A 91 15.84 13.14 4.59
CA ASP A 91 15.98 14.24 5.54
C ASP A 91 15.52 13.91 6.98
N GLY A 92 15.78 12.69 7.45
CA GLY A 92 15.38 12.22 8.79
C GLY A 92 13.92 11.78 8.91
N ALA A 93 13.11 11.82 7.84
CA ALA A 93 11.78 11.25 7.79
C ALA A 93 11.78 9.87 7.14
N ALA A 94 10.92 8.95 7.60
CA ALA A 94 10.79 7.65 6.95
C ALA A 94 10.21 7.82 5.54
N ALA A 95 10.68 7.00 4.62
CA ALA A 95 10.39 7.13 3.20
C ALA A 95 10.35 5.77 2.50
N ALA A 96 9.72 5.75 1.34
CA ALA A 96 9.70 4.60 0.45
C ALA A 96 10.21 4.98 -0.95
N LYS A 97 10.65 3.95 -1.69
CA LYS A 97 10.96 4.04 -3.11
C LYS A 97 9.67 3.89 -3.91
N PHE A 98 9.47 4.78 -4.87
CA PHE A 98 8.33 4.79 -5.78
C PHE A 98 8.82 4.66 -7.21
N VAL A 99 8.28 3.66 -7.91
CA VAL A 99 8.47 3.43 -9.34
C VAL A 99 7.17 2.88 -9.93
N PRO A 100 6.78 3.29 -11.14
CA PRO A 100 5.72 2.62 -11.90
C PRO A 100 6.13 1.19 -12.25
N LEU A 101 5.16 0.34 -12.54
CA LEU A 101 5.42 -0.94 -13.19
C LEU A 101 5.92 -0.71 -14.62
N ASP A 102 6.80 -1.58 -15.09
CA ASP A 102 7.38 -1.54 -16.43
C ASP A 102 6.36 -2.17 -17.43
N PRO A 103 6.34 -1.79 -18.73
CA PRO A 103 5.38 -2.32 -19.71
C PRO A 103 5.30 -3.86 -19.75
N ILE A 104 6.41 -4.55 -19.55
CA ILE A 104 6.46 -6.03 -19.51
C ILE A 104 5.65 -6.64 -18.35
N ASP A 105 5.40 -5.89 -17.27
CA ASP A 105 4.61 -6.36 -16.12
C ASP A 105 3.13 -6.57 -16.47
N PHE A 106 2.64 -5.89 -17.51
CA PHE A 106 1.27 -5.97 -18.00
C PHE A 106 1.07 -7.08 -19.03
N SER A 107 2.15 -7.60 -19.60
CA SER A 107 2.11 -8.54 -20.72
C SER A 107 1.75 -9.97 -20.28
N GLU A 108 0.99 -10.67 -21.11
CA GLU A 108 0.78 -12.12 -20.96
C GLU A 108 2.08 -12.87 -21.22
N ARG A 109 2.37 -13.88 -20.41
CA ARG A 109 3.60 -14.67 -20.46
C ARG A 109 3.28 -16.11 -20.88
N PRO A 110 3.82 -16.58 -22.02
CA PRO A 110 3.62 -17.95 -22.47
C PRO A 110 4.00 -18.96 -21.38
N GLY A 111 3.09 -19.88 -21.07
CA GLY A 111 3.32 -20.94 -20.08
C GLY A 111 3.18 -20.52 -18.62
N LEU A 112 2.87 -19.25 -18.32
CA LEU A 112 2.56 -18.79 -16.97
C LEU A 112 1.05 -18.51 -16.84
N PRO A 113 0.27 -19.39 -16.18
CA PRO A 113 -1.16 -19.19 -15.98
C PRO A 113 -1.46 -17.89 -15.24
N LEU A 114 -2.58 -17.25 -15.56
CA LEU A 114 -3.05 -16.00 -14.93
C LEU A 114 -2.06 -14.83 -15.05
N SER A 115 -1.15 -14.88 -16.03
CA SER A 115 -0.33 -13.73 -16.42
C SER A 115 -1.07 -12.83 -17.40
N GLY A 116 -0.56 -11.61 -17.59
CA GLY A 116 -1.23 -10.59 -18.37
C GLY A 116 -2.27 -9.84 -17.53
N TRP A 117 -2.08 -8.54 -17.42
CA TRP A 117 -3.06 -7.69 -16.74
C TRP A 117 -4.22 -7.41 -17.69
N PRO A 118 -5.46 -7.31 -17.19
CA PRO A 118 -6.61 -6.88 -17.98
C PRO A 118 -6.61 -5.36 -18.23
N LEU A 119 -5.49 -4.68 -17.96
CA LEU A 119 -5.26 -3.25 -18.10
C LEU A 119 -3.88 -3.05 -18.73
N THR A 120 -3.70 -1.98 -19.49
CA THR A 120 -2.39 -1.59 -20.02
C THR A 120 -1.67 -0.59 -19.13
N ARG A 121 -0.37 -0.42 -19.39
CA ARG A 121 0.44 0.62 -18.76
C ARG A 121 -0.14 2.02 -18.99
N GLU A 122 -0.56 2.30 -20.22
CA GLU A 122 -1.12 3.60 -20.62
C GLU A 122 -2.43 3.91 -19.88
N GLU A 123 -3.24 2.89 -19.58
CA GLU A 123 -4.46 3.05 -18.78
C GLU A 123 -4.14 3.43 -17.32
N LEU A 124 -3.02 2.96 -16.76
CA LEU A 124 -2.60 3.31 -15.39
C LEU A 124 -1.82 4.63 -15.27
N ASP A 125 -1.19 5.08 -16.35
CA ASP A 125 -0.36 6.29 -16.39
C ASP A 125 -1.02 7.55 -15.78
N PRO A 126 -2.30 7.88 -16.07
CA PRO A 126 -2.99 8.99 -15.41
C PRO A 126 -3.10 8.83 -13.88
N PHE A 127 -3.27 7.59 -13.40
CA PHE A 127 -3.37 7.28 -11.98
C PHE A 127 -2.01 7.32 -11.29
N TYR A 128 -0.93 6.89 -11.96
CA TYR A 128 0.42 7.08 -11.46
C TYR A 128 0.77 8.56 -11.27
N ARG A 129 0.45 9.42 -12.25
CA ARG A 129 0.65 10.89 -12.12
C ARG A 129 -0.11 11.50 -10.94
N ARG A 130 -1.32 11.00 -10.67
CA ARG A 130 -2.11 11.43 -9.49
C ARG A 130 -1.50 10.92 -8.19
N ALA A 131 -1.11 9.64 -8.14
CA ALA A 131 -0.46 9.05 -6.98
C ALA A 131 0.87 9.73 -6.65
N GLN A 132 1.67 10.11 -7.65
CA GLN A 132 2.90 10.87 -7.44
C GLN A 132 2.66 12.20 -6.72
N ARG A 133 1.68 12.98 -7.17
CA ARG A 133 1.31 14.24 -6.51
C ARG A 133 0.84 14.01 -5.08
N LEU A 134 0.08 12.94 -4.85
CA LEU A 134 -0.34 12.54 -3.50
C LEU A 134 0.87 12.17 -2.61
N CYS A 135 1.85 11.46 -3.15
CA CYS A 135 3.04 11.03 -2.41
C CYS A 135 4.15 12.10 -2.34
N GLY A 136 3.91 13.31 -2.85
CA GLY A 136 4.89 14.41 -2.82
C GLY A 136 6.12 14.16 -3.70
N LEU A 137 5.96 13.39 -4.79
CA LEU A 137 7.04 13.05 -5.71
C LEU A 137 7.28 14.16 -6.74
N GLY A 138 8.41 14.07 -7.45
CA GLY A 138 8.75 14.98 -8.53
C GLY A 138 7.94 14.75 -9.80
N PRO A 139 8.35 15.34 -10.94
CA PRO A 139 7.72 15.10 -12.23
C PRO A 139 7.58 13.60 -12.56
N PHE A 140 6.58 13.25 -13.36
CA PHE A 140 6.38 11.90 -13.89
C PHE A 140 7.35 11.63 -15.03
N ASP A 141 8.63 11.55 -14.68
CA ASP A 141 9.73 11.18 -15.56
C ASP A 141 10.63 10.20 -14.81
N TYR A 142 10.91 9.08 -15.46
CA TYR A 142 11.74 8.00 -14.93
C TYR A 142 12.90 7.67 -15.87
N ALA A 143 13.09 8.47 -16.94
CA ALA A 143 14.28 8.40 -17.76
C ALA A 143 15.48 8.97 -16.97
N PRO A 144 16.61 8.26 -16.89
CA PRO A 144 17.74 8.68 -16.07
C PRO A 144 18.36 10.01 -16.52
N GLU A 145 18.27 10.34 -17.81
CA GLU A 145 18.77 11.60 -18.37
C GLU A 145 18.07 12.83 -17.80
N ALA A 146 16.78 12.74 -17.46
CA ALA A 146 16.00 13.83 -16.89
C ALA A 146 16.48 14.24 -15.48
N TRP A 147 17.25 13.38 -14.82
CA TRP A 147 17.67 13.53 -13.43
C TRP A 147 19.17 13.79 -13.27
N ARG A 148 19.89 14.08 -14.37
CA ARG A 148 21.30 14.48 -14.33
C ARG A 148 21.49 15.73 -13.47
N SER A 149 22.56 15.74 -12.68
CA SER A 149 23.00 16.91 -11.92
C SER A 149 24.53 16.99 -11.92
N ASP A 150 25.09 18.13 -11.51
CA ASP A 150 26.53 18.36 -11.56
C ASP A 150 27.30 17.27 -10.80
N GLY A 151 28.13 16.52 -11.54
CA GLY A 151 28.91 15.41 -11.00
C GLY A 151 28.13 14.11 -10.75
N ARG A 152 26.83 14.05 -11.09
CA ARG A 152 25.98 12.86 -10.96
C ARG A 152 25.24 12.59 -12.26
N GLU A 153 25.90 11.81 -13.11
CA GLU A 153 25.37 11.36 -14.39
C GLU A 153 25.15 9.84 -14.40
N PRO A 154 24.14 9.33 -15.10
CA PRO A 154 24.00 7.89 -15.28
C PRO A 154 25.21 7.34 -16.03
N LEU A 155 25.74 6.21 -15.55
CA LEU A 155 26.83 5.49 -16.22
C LEU A 155 26.46 5.19 -17.68
N ARG A 156 27.44 5.35 -18.57
CA ARG A 156 27.36 4.78 -19.91
C ARG A 156 27.56 3.27 -19.81
N LEU A 157 26.49 2.52 -20.02
CA LEU A 157 26.51 1.06 -20.03
C LEU A 157 26.71 0.56 -21.46
N ASP A 158 27.84 -0.11 -21.71
CA ASP A 158 28.08 -0.77 -22.98
C ASP A 158 27.48 -2.19 -22.97
N GLY A 159 26.82 -2.59 -24.05
CA GLY A 159 26.24 -3.92 -24.22
C GLY A 159 24.72 -3.99 -24.07
N PRO A 160 24.11 -5.16 -24.37
CA PRO A 160 22.67 -5.27 -24.55
C PRO A 160 21.90 -5.62 -23.26
N LEU A 161 22.58 -5.98 -22.18
CA LEU A 161 21.92 -6.59 -21.02
C LEU A 161 21.43 -5.58 -19.99
N LEU A 162 22.19 -4.52 -19.74
CA LEU A 162 21.92 -3.59 -18.65
C LEU A 162 21.37 -2.26 -19.16
N THR A 163 20.53 -1.65 -18.32
CA THR A 163 20.01 -0.30 -18.46
C THR A 163 19.98 0.40 -17.10
N THR A 164 19.76 1.71 -17.12
CA THR A 164 19.59 2.53 -15.93
C THR A 164 18.14 2.96 -15.80
N GLY A 165 17.56 2.72 -14.63
CA GLY A 165 16.26 3.29 -14.23
C GLY A 165 16.41 4.23 -13.05
N VAL A 166 15.31 4.82 -12.62
CA VAL A 166 15.27 5.74 -11.48
C VAL A 166 14.20 5.30 -10.47
N TYR A 167 14.53 5.34 -9.19
CA TYR A 167 13.55 5.41 -8.11
C TYR A 167 13.39 6.86 -7.67
N GLN A 168 12.16 7.31 -7.44
CA GLN A 168 11.89 8.53 -6.70
C GLN A 168 11.54 8.19 -5.25
N PHE A 169 11.85 9.07 -4.30
CA PHE A 169 11.51 8.87 -2.89
C PHE A 169 10.40 9.82 -2.44
N GLY A 170 9.43 9.26 -1.72
CA GLY A 170 8.39 10.00 -1.04
C GLY A 170 8.40 9.65 0.44
N THR A 171 8.13 10.64 1.29
CA THR A 171 8.10 10.45 2.74
C THR A 171 6.74 9.92 3.20
N ASP A 172 6.72 9.37 4.40
CA ASP A 172 5.55 8.90 5.14
C ASP A 172 4.52 10.01 5.45
N GLU A 173 4.92 11.27 5.36
CA GLU A 173 4.14 12.48 5.64
C GLU A 173 2.74 12.50 5.02
N ALA A 174 2.61 12.00 3.78
CA ALA A 174 1.32 11.91 3.11
C ALA A 174 0.33 11.04 3.92
N PHE A 175 0.80 9.94 4.49
CA PHE A 175 -0.02 8.90 5.09
C PHE A 175 -0.07 8.96 6.62
N LEU A 176 0.96 9.50 7.27
CA LEU A 176 0.99 9.65 8.73
C LEU A 176 0.35 10.96 9.19
N ARG A 177 0.40 12.01 8.35
CA ARG A 177 -0.09 13.34 8.72
C ARG A 177 -1.14 13.89 7.75
N ARG A 178 -0.76 14.19 6.50
CA ARG A 178 -1.58 15.01 5.59
C ARG A 178 -2.96 14.42 5.31
N LEU A 179 -3.04 13.15 4.92
CA LEU A 179 -4.33 12.50 4.62
C LEU A 179 -5.17 12.26 5.88
N PRO A 180 -4.63 11.72 6.99
CA PRO A 180 -5.36 11.60 8.24
C PRO A 180 -5.93 12.94 8.74
N GLU A 181 -5.15 14.04 8.68
CA GLU A 181 -5.62 15.37 9.08
C GLU A 181 -6.73 15.90 8.16
N ALA A 182 -6.62 15.70 6.85
CA ALA A 182 -7.65 16.07 5.90
C ALA A 182 -8.96 15.32 6.15
N LEU A 183 -8.90 14.01 6.42
CA LEU A 183 -10.06 13.21 6.80
C LEU A 183 -10.65 13.64 8.15
N ALA A 184 -9.80 13.96 9.12
CA ALA A 184 -10.24 14.46 10.42
C ALA A 184 -10.99 15.79 10.29
N SER A 185 -10.60 16.64 9.34
CA SER A 185 -11.17 17.96 9.09
C SER A 185 -12.40 17.93 8.17
N ALA A 186 -12.55 16.88 7.35
CA ALA A 186 -13.69 16.74 6.46
C ALA A 186 -14.99 16.46 7.24
N PRO A 187 -16.09 17.20 6.99
CA PRO A 187 -17.35 17.04 7.69
C PRO A 187 -18.09 15.75 7.29
N ASN A 188 -17.84 15.25 6.08
CA ASN A 188 -18.46 14.05 5.53
C ASN A 188 -17.66 12.77 5.79
N ALA A 189 -16.49 12.84 6.44
CA ALA A 189 -15.63 11.67 6.70
C ALA A 189 -15.45 11.42 8.19
N THR A 190 -15.45 10.16 8.60
CA THR A 190 -15.15 9.73 9.98
C THR A 190 -14.12 8.60 9.98
N LEU A 191 -12.95 8.84 10.57
CA LEU A 191 -11.98 7.79 10.88
C LEU A 191 -12.26 7.24 12.27
N ILE A 192 -12.59 5.95 12.37
CA ILE A 192 -12.82 5.25 13.64
C ILE A 192 -11.63 4.34 13.91
N THR A 193 -10.85 4.68 14.94
CA THR A 193 -9.69 3.89 15.38
C THR A 193 -10.11 2.82 16.38
N ARG A 194 -9.24 1.81 16.60
CA ARG A 194 -9.45 0.67 17.49
C ARG A 194 -10.69 -0.16 17.12
N ALA A 195 -11.02 -0.15 15.84
CA ALA A 195 -12.19 -0.73 15.21
C ALA A 195 -11.77 -1.93 14.36
N THR A 196 -11.73 -3.13 14.96
CA THR A 196 -11.33 -4.34 14.22
C THR A 196 -12.55 -4.94 13.55
N VAL A 197 -12.58 -4.93 12.22
CA VAL A 197 -13.63 -5.62 11.47
C VAL A 197 -13.45 -7.13 11.65
N LEU A 198 -14.52 -7.78 12.11
CA LEU A 198 -14.57 -9.22 12.34
C LEU A 198 -15.12 -9.98 11.13
N GLU A 199 -16.13 -9.40 10.48
CA GLU A 199 -16.94 -10.06 9.46
C GLU A 199 -17.64 -9.00 8.59
N LEU A 200 -17.75 -9.29 7.30
CA LEU A 200 -18.66 -8.63 6.37
C LEU A 200 -19.98 -9.39 6.32
N VAL A 201 -21.06 -8.74 6.73
CA VAL A 201 -22.41 -9.29 6.68
C VAL A 201 -22.96 -9.10 5.29
N ALA A 202 -23.31 -10.19 4.62
CA ALA A 202 -23.93 -10.17 3.30
C ALA A 202 -25.44 -10.48 3.37
N ASP A 203 -26.13 -10.22 2.27
CA ASP A 203 -27.50 -10.69 2.08
C ASP A 203 -27.59 -12.22 1.97
N ALA A 204 -28.82 -12.74 1.98
CA ALA A 204 -29.08 -14.17 1.93
C ALA A 204 -28.53 -14.85 0.65
N ALA A 205 -28.33 -14.10 -0.43
CA ALA A 205 -27.75 -14.61 -1.68
C ALA A 205 -26.20 -14.56 -1.68
N GLY A 206 -25.59 -13.84 -0.73
CA GLY A 206 -24.16 -13.58 -0.70
C GLY A 206 -23.68 -12.70 -1.86
N GLU A 207 -24.56 -11.88 -2.43
CA GLU A 207 -24.27 -11.03 -3.60
C GLU A 207 -23.98 -9.59 -3.21
N ARG A 208 -24.52 -9.14 -2.07
CA ARG A 208 -24.32 -7.78 -1.58
C ARG A 208 -23.88 -7.79 -0.12
N VAL A 209 -22.81 -7.06 0.18
CA VAL A 209 -22.41 -6.72 1.55
C VAL A 209 -23.36 -5.64 2.08
N LEU A 210 -23.98 -5.90 3.23
CA LEU A 210 -24.94 -5.04 3.91
C LEU A 210 -24.30 -4.29 5.08
N GLY A 211 -23.31 -4.90 5.73
CA GLY A 211 -22.70 -4.36 6.94
C GLY A 211 -21.32 -4.93 7.23
N ALA A 212 -20.58 -4.27 8.11
CA ALA A 212 -19.37 -4.77 8.74
C ALA A 212 -19.61 -4.89 10.25
N ARG A 213 -19.36 -6.06 10.82
CA ARG A 213 -19.33 -6.26 12.28
C ARG A 213 -17.97 -5.87 12.80
N VAL A 214 -17.95 -5.00 13.80
CA VAL A 214 -16.72 -4.35 14.28
C VAL A 214 -16.57 -4.56 15.77
N ALA A 215 -15.44 -5.13 16.19
CA ALA A 215 -15.06 -5.27 17.58
C ALA A 215 -14.27 -4.06 18.09
N ARG A 216 -14.62 -3.67 19.30
CA ARG A 216 -13.81 -2.82 20.19
C ARG A 216 -12.67 -3.64 20.82
N PRO A 217 -11.66 -2.99 21.42
CA PRO A 217 -10.59 -3.68 22.13
C PRO A 217 -11.04 -4.53 23.33
N ASP A 218 -12.19 -4.21 23.93
CA ASP A 218 -12.79 -4.96 25.04
C ASP A 218 -13.76 -6.06 24.58
N GLY A 219 -13.85 -6.30 23.27
CA GLY A 219 -14.68 -7.34 22.69
C GLY A 219 -16.14 -6.96 22.43
N ALA A 220 -16.62 -5.82 22.94
CA ALA A 220 -17.95 -5.32 22.60
C ALA A 220 -18.05 -5.01 21.10
N VAL A 221 -19.20 -5.33 20.50
CA VAL A 221 -19.40 -5.28 19.04
C VAL A 221 -20.40 -4.21 18.65
N PHE A 222 -20.12 -3.49 17.57
CA PHE A 222 -21.05 -2.60 16.87
C PHE A 222 -21.04 -2.90 15.36
N GLU A 223 -21.94 -2.29 14.61
CA GLU A 223 -22.10 -2.50 13.17
C GLU A 223 -21.89 -1.20 12.39
N VAL A 224 -21.30 -1.30 11.20
CA VAL A 224 -21.30 -0.23 10.19
C VAL A 224 -22.04 -0.71 8.95
N ARG A 225 -23.12 -0.05 8.59
CA ARG A 225 -23.86 -0.26 7.34
C ARG A 225 -23.44 0.76 6.31
N ALA A 226 -23.23 0.29 5.08
CA ALA A 226 -22.86 1.17 3.99
C ALA A 226 -23.39 0.67 2.65
N GLU A 227 -23.49 1.57 1.67
CA GLU A 227 -23.86 1.17 0.31
C GLU A 227 -22.72 0.46 -0.41
N ARG A 228 -21.47 0.84 -0.11
CA ARG A 228 -20.25 0.28 -0.69
C ARG A 228 -19.20 0.04 0.38
N PHE A 229 -18.40 -0.99 0.17
CA PHE A 229 -17.28 -1.38 1.04
C PHE A 229 -16.00 -1.47 0.23
N VAL A 230 -14.91 -0.97 0.80
CA VAL A 230 -13.56 -1.06 0.22
C VAL A 230 -12.65 -1.78 1.20
N LEU A 231 -12.00 -2.84 0.73
CA LEU A 231 -11.04 -3.61 1.52
C LEU A 231 -9.63 -3.07 1.32
N ALA A 232 -9.10 -2.38 2.33
CA ALA A 232 -7.78 -1.75 2.34
C ALA A 232 -6.94 -2.17 3.58
N GLY A 233 -7.20 -3.37 4.12
CA GLY A 233 -6.50 -3.92 5.28
C GLY A 233 -5.12 -4.50 4.97
N GLY A 234 -4.73 -4.55 3.69
CA GLY A 234 -3.49 -5.18 3.21
C GLY A 234 -3.74 -6.61 2.71
N ALA A 235 -2.75 -7.17 2.00
CA ALA A 235 -2.91 -8.42 1.24
C ALA A 235 -3.46 -9.59 2.08
N ILE A 236 -2.86 -9.85 3.24
CA ILE A 236 -3.25 -10.96 4.12
C ILE A 236 -4.60 -10.70 4.79
N GLU A 237 -4.82 -9.49 5.31
CA GLU A 237 -6.02 -9.16 6.08
C GLU A 237 -7.27 -9.08 5.19
N ASN A 238 -7.13 -8.57 3.97
CA ASN A 238 -8.21 -8.57 2.99
C ASN A 238 -8.65 -10.00 2.66
N ALA A 239 -7.69 -10.89 2.37
CA ALA A 239 -8.00 -12.30 2.10
C ALA A 239 -8.61 -13.00 3.32
N ARG A 240 -8.04 -12.79 4.52
CA ARG A 240 -8.56 -13.35 5.77
C ARG A 240 -9.99 -12.90 6.01
N LEU A 241 -10.28 -11.61 5.89
CA LEU A 241 -11.62 -11.07 6.12
C LEU A 241 -12.64 -11.66 5.14
N LEU A 242 -12.30 -11.78 3.86
CA LEU A 242 -13.16 -12.41 2.86
C LEU A 242 -13.43 -13.90 3.18
N LEU A 243 -12.40 -14.65 3.61
CA LEU A 243 -12.53 -16.07 3.92
C LEU A 243 -13.36 -16.34 5.18
N VAL A 244 -13.20 -15.52 6.24
CA VAL A 244 -14.01 -15.68 7.47
C VAL A 244 -15.44 -15.18 7.31
N SER A 245 -15.68 -14.27 6.37
CA SER A 245 -17.01 -13.76 6.04
C SER A 245 -17.70 -14.76 5.10
N THR A 246 -18.38 -15.75 5.64
CA THR A 246 -18.96 -16.85 4.83
C THR A 246 -20.29 -16.48 4.18
N GLY A 247 -21.05 -15.54 4.74
CA GLY A 247 -22.38 -15.21 4.24
C GLY A 247 -23.25 -16.46 4.13
N ALA A 248 -23.78 -16.73 2.93
CA ALA A 248 -24.63 -17.90 2.67
C ALA A 248 -23.89 -19.21 2.37
N GLY A 249 -22.55 -19.21 2.24
CA GLY A 249 -21.80 -20.38 1.78
C GLY A 249 -20.45 -20.58 2.46
N PRO A 250 -19.95 -21.81 2.57
CA PRO A 250 -18.76 -22.12 3.37
C PRO A 250 -17.43 -21.62 2.76
N GLN A 251 -17.44 -21.10 1.54
CA GLN A 251 -16.22 -20.74 0.80
C GLN A 251 -15.68 -19.33 1.13
N GLY A 252 -16.47 -18.48 1.81
CA GLY A 252 -16.14 -17.08 2.01
C GLY A 252 -16.65 -16.16 0.90
N LEU A 253 -16.84 -14.88 1.21
CA LEU A 253 -17.31 -13.87 0.25
C LEU A 253 -16.30 -13.68 -0.88
N GLY A 254 -16.80 -13.54 -2.10
CA GLY A 254 -15.97 -13.35 -3.30
C GLY A 254 -15.16 -14.58 -3.73
N ASN A 255 -15.28 -15.72 -3.04
CA ASN A 255 -14.41 -16.88 -3.25
C ASN A 255 -15.03 -18.02 -4.08
N ARG A 256 -16.04 -17.73 -4.92
CA ARG A 256 -16.74 -18.76 -5.75
C ARG A 256 -15.82 -19.50 -6.74
N ARG A 257 -14.63 -18.97 -7.02
CA ARG A 257 -13.60 -19.57 -7.89
C ARG A 257 -12.36 -20.03 -7.13
N ASP A 258 -12.42 -20.08 -5.79
CA ASP A 258 -11.31 -20.51 -4.93
C ASP A 258 -10.01 -19.74 -5.21
N GLN A 259 -10.10 -18.42 -5.38
CA GLN A 259 -8.94 -17.55 -5.66
C GLN A 259 -8.53 -16.66 -4.48
N VAL A 260 -9.39 -16.48 -3.48
CA VAL A 260 -9.09 -15.62 -2.33
C VAL A 260 -7.97 -16.24 -1.50
N GLY A 261 -6.92 -15.46 -1.25
CA GLY A 261 -5.72 -15.91 -0.55
C GLY A 261 -4.73 -16.71 -1.42
N ARG A 262 -5.08 -17.02 -2.67
CA ARG A 262 -4.14 -17.59 -3.65
C ARG A 262 -3.35 -16.48 -4.36
N CYS A 263 -2.36 -16.88 -5.15
CA CYS A 263 -1.49 -15.97 -5.89
C CYS A 263 -0.76 -14.98 -4.97
N PHE A 264 -0.47 -15.39 -3.72
CA PHE A 264 0.37 -14.61 -2.83
C PHE A 264 1.76 -14.47 -3.45
N MET A 265 2.20 -13.22 -3.64
CA MET A 265 3.47 -12.87 -4.27
C MET A 265 4.28 -12.02 -3.29
N GLU A 266 5.58 -12.27 -3.28
CA GLU A 266 6.60 -11.49 -2.57
C GLU A 266 7.81 -11.34 -3.50
N HIS A 267 8.71 -10.41 -3.18
CA HIS A 267 9.99 -10.24 -3.85
C HIS A 267 11.08 -11.06 -3.14
N PRO A 268 11.35 -12.31 -3.57
CA PRO A 268 12.51 -13.05 -3.05
C PRO A 268 13.77 -12.25 -3.38
N ARG A 269 14.56 -11.97 -2.35
CA ARG A 269 15.84 -11.26 -2.49
C ARG A 269 16.96 -12.27 -2.39
N ASP A 270 17.84 -12.25 -3.38
CA ASP A 270 19.07 -13.02 -3.39
C ASP A 270 20.26 -12.11 -3.70
N TYR A 271 21.44 -12.47 -3.20
CA TYR A 271 22.68 -11.74 -3.42
C TYR A 271 23.52 -12.49 -4.45
N ALA A 272 23.35 -12.12 -5.72
CA ALA A 272 24.05 -12.81 -6.82
C ALA A 272 25.46 -12.24 -7.11
N LEU A 273 25.69 -10.95 -6.86
CA LEU A 273 26.92 -10.27 -7.27
C LEU A 273 27.34 -9.19 -6.27
N ARG A 274 28.65 -9.09 -6.02
CA ARG A 274 29.27 -7.95 -5.35
C ARG A 274 30.19 -7.23 -6.34
N LEU A 275 29.87 -5.98 -6.65
CA LEU A 275 30.76 -5.10 -7.41
C LEU A 275 31.72 -4.41 -6.44
N VAL A 276 33.03 -4.53 -6.70
CA VAL A 276 34.08 -3.87 -5.94
C VAL A 276 34.74 -2.83 -6.85
N PRO A 277 34.65 -1.53 -6.52
CA PRO A 277 35.30 -0.50 -7.32
C PRO A 277 36.82 -0.67 -7.36
N ALA A 278 37.42 -0.44 -8.54
CA ALA A 278 38.87 -0.57 -8.73
C ALA A 278 39.68 0.57 -8.08
N GLY A 279 39.03 1.68 -7.75
CA GLY A 279 39.63 2.88 -7.19
C GLY A 279 38.58 3.73 -6.48
N SER A 280 39.01 4.63 -5.60
CA SER A 280 38.09 5.49 -4.83
C SER A 280 37.37 6.54 -5.68
N ASP A 281 37.92 6.89 -6.84
CA ASP A 281 37.31 7.80 -7.81
C ASP A 281 35.96 7.29 -8.34
N TRP A 282 35.75 5.97 -8.32
CA TRP A 282 34.48 5.38 -8.71
C TRP A 282 33.32 5.76 -7.81
N PHE A 283 33.53 6.03 -6.52
CA PHE A 283 32.46 6.45 -5.62
C PHE A 283 31.84 7.78 -6.07
N GLU A 284 32.67 8.71 -6.58
CA GLU A 284 32.18 9.96 -7.16
C GLU A 284 31.46 9.69 -8.50
N ARG A 285 32.03 8.85 -9.37
CA ARG A 285 31.47 8.54 -10.69
C ARG A 285 30.11 7.83 -10.65
N ILE A 286 29.87 7.00 -9.63
CA ILE A 286 28.59 6.30 -9.47
C ILE A 286 27.62 7.07 -8.58
N GLY A 287 27.89 8.33 -8.25
CA GLY A 287 27.03 9.12 -7.36
C GLY A 287 25.58 9.26 -7.84
N PHE A 288 25.29 9.08 -9.13
CA PHE A 288 23.91 8.99 -9.63
C PHE A 288 23.12 7.79 -9.03
N TYR A 289 23.83 6.74 -8.64
CA TYR A 289 23.30 5.50 -8.06
C TYR A 289 23.36 5.51 -6.52
N ASP A 290 23.67 6.65 -5.92
CA ASP A 290 23.40 6.91 -4.51
C ASP A 290 22.07 7.65 -4.36
N GLN A 291 21.49 7.60 -3.17
CA GLN A 291 20.34 8.44 -2.87
C GLN A 291 20.79 9.91 -2.79
N HIS A 292 20.24 10.76 -3.65
CA HIS A 292 20.62 12.18 -3.73
C HIS A 292 19.46 13.06 -4.17
N ARG A 293 19.56 14.37 -3.90
CA ARG A 293 18.63 15.35 -4.44
C ARG A 293 19.03 15.72 -5.86
N ALA A 294 18.08 15.61 -6.78
CA ALA A 294 18.24 16.01 -8.17
C ALA A 294 17.45 17.30 -8.48
N VAL A 295 17.30 17.60 -9.77
CA VAL A 295 16.59 18.80 -10.26
C VAL A 295 15.19 18.91 -9.64
N GLY A 296 14.81 20.11 -9.22
CA GLY A 296 13.52 20.36 -8.57
C GLY A 296 13.43 19.91 -7.10
N GLY A 297 14.54 19.47 -6.51
CA GLY A 297 14.61 19.10 -5.09
C GLY A 297 14.10 17.70 -4.76
N THR A 298 13.67 16.93 -5.77
CA THR A 298 13.22 15.54 -5.64
C THR A 298 14.41 14.63 -5.30
N THR A 299 14.23 13.78 -4.29
CA THR A 299 15.20 12.77 -3.93
C THR A 299 15.03 11.54 -4.83
N ILE A 300 16.11 11.11 -5.47
CA ILE A 300 16.13 9.97 -6.38
C ILE A 300 17.29 9.02 -6.08
N LEU A 301 17.23 7.82 -6.67
CA LEU A 301 18.29 6.81 -6.68
C LEU A 301 18.30 6.16 -8.06
N GLY A 302 19.42 6.27 -8.78
CA GLY A 302 19.65 5.46 -9.98
C GLY A 302 19.69 3.97 -9.65
N ARG A 303 19.10 3.13 -10.50
CA ARG A 303 19.14 1.67 -10.40
C ARG A 303 19.71 1.08 -11.67
N LEU A 304 20.54 0.06 -11.55
CA LEU A 304 20.83 -0.83 -12.68
C LEU A 304 19.72 -1.86 -12.80
N ALA A 305 19.26 -2.09 -14.02
CA ALA A 305 18.23 -3.07 -14.36
C ALA A 305 18.65 -3.88 -15.59
N LEU A 306 18.02 -5.04 -15.76
CA LEU A 306 18.07 -5.75 -17.04
C LEU A 306 17.23 -4.99 -18.07
N ARG A 307 17.62 -5.05 -19.34
CA ARG A 307 16.75 -4.62 -20.43
C ARG A 307 15.58 -5.59 -20.55
N GLU A 308 14.42 -5.10 -21.00
CA GLU A 308 13.23 -5.92 -21.15
C GLU A 308 13.42 -7.03 -22.20
N GLU A 309 14.31 -6.81 -23.19
CA GLU A 309 14.60 -7.77 -24.26
C GLU A 309 15.76 -8.74 -23.94
N ALA A 310 16.34 -8.66 -22.75
CA ALA A 310 17.51 -9.43 -22.34
C ALA A 310 17.20 -10.86 -21.85
#